data_AF-A0AAD8R379-F1
#
_entry.id   AF-A0AAD8R379-F1
#
_cell.length_a   1.000
_cell.length_b   1.000
_cell.length_c   1.000
_cell.angle_alpha   90.00
_cell.angle_beta   90.00
_cell.angle_gamma   90.00
#
_symmetry.space_group_name_H-M   'P 1'
#
loop_
_entity.id
_entity.type
_entity.pdbx_description
1 polymer ?
#
loop_
_entity_poly.entity_id
_entity_poly.type
_entity_poly.pdbx_seq_one_letter_code
_entity_poly.pdbx_strand_id
1 'polypeptide(L)'
;MAPRRRSNTGFIGVRLRPAGHFAAEITAGGTRVWLGTFYTKEAAARAYDVAAWRFGRPRHEMNFPEVRSLTEAQSLSTEPLLRSQGEARRYRAGQRRIDTTEADEQFMAQWRRDHPGDVEATRAFWKEKQTYRRERRAGKRQRKAEVEAEYAKGEASTWGENDERWSWNLTTTASEDTPSEDEDFDFSD
;
A
#
# COMPACT_ATOMS: atom_id res chain seq x y z
N MET A 1 -4.06 0.13 -8.75
CA MET A 1 -4.54 0.90 -7.58
C MET A 1 -5.48 2.01 -8.07
N ALA A 2 -6.51 2.37 -7.31
CA ALA A 2 -7.40 3.48 -7.64
C ALA A 2 -6.71 4.84 -7.35
N PRO A 3 -6.99 5.90 -8.14
CA PRO A 3 -6.38 7.22 -7.92
C PRO A 3 -6.76 7.75 -6.53
N ARG A 4 -5.78 8.35 -5.84
CA ARG A 4 -6.00 8.89 -4.49
C ARG A 4 -7.06 9.99 -4.53
N ARG A 5 -8.01 9.96 -3.59
CA ARG A 5 -9.04 10.99 -3.48
C ARG A 5 -8.40 12.35 -3.26
N ARG A 6 -8.73 13.32 -4.12
CA ARG A 6 -8.39 14.74 -3.92
C ARG A 6 -9.17 15.25 -2.72
N SER A 7 -8.54 16.07 -1.89
CA SER A 7 -9.23 16.70 -0.76
C SER A 7 -10.12 17.86 -1.25
N ASN A 8 -10.83 18.53 -0.34
CA ASN A 8 -11.60 19.75 -0.65
C ASN A 8 -10.75 20.88 -1.27
N THR A 9 -9.42 20.80 -1.23
CA THR A 9 -8.53 21.77 -1.88
C THR A 9 -8.32 21.48 -3.37
N GLY A 10 -8.80 20.33 -3.87
CA GLY A 10 -8.61 19.87 -5.24
C GLY A 10 -7.25 19.21 -5.51
N PHE A 11 -6.38 19.11 -4.50
CA PHE A 11 -5.04 18.54 -4.58
C PHE A 11 -4.89 17.32 -3.66
N ILE A 12 -3.98 16.43 -4.02
CA ILE A 12 -3.61 15.24 -3.26
C ILE A 12 -2.65 15.66 -2.16
N GLY A 13 -2.89 15.18 -0.93
CA GLY A 13 -2.01 15.43 0.21
C GLY A 13 -2.07 16.86 0.78
N VAL A 14 -2.94 17.72 0.26
CA VAL A 14 -3.12 19.10 0.75
C VAL A 14 -4.37 19.20 1.62
N ARG A 15 -4.26 19.84 2.79
CA ARG A 15 -5.38 20.07 3.71
C ARG A 15 -5.50 21.54 4.08
N LEU A 16 -6.71 22.09 3.98
CA LEU A 16 -7.01 23.43 4.47
C LEU A 16 -7.15 23.42 6.00
N ARG A 17 -6.41 24.31 6.68
CA ARG A 17 -6.56 24.56 8.12
C ARG A 17 -7.62 25.66 8.35
N PRO A 18 -8.28 25.69 9.53
CA PRO A 18 -9.23 26.76 9.87
C PRO A 18 -8.61 28.17 9.81
N ALA A 19 -7.31 28.27 10.03
CA ALA A 19 -6.55 29.51 9.94
C ALA A 19 -6.29 30.00 8.49
N GLY A 20 -6.82 29.30 7.47
CA GLY A 20 -6.67 29.66 6.06
C GLY A 20 -5.37 29.20 5.38
N HIS A 21 -4.53 28.42 6.07
CA HIS A 21 -3.26 27.90 5.53
C HIS A 21 -3.43 26.48 4.98
N PHE A 22 -2.56 26.09 4.06
CA PHE A 22 -2.56 24.77 3.44
C PHE A 22 -1.44 23.90 4.04
N ALA A 23 -1.79 22.81 4.70
CA ALA A 23 -0.83 21.81 5.16
C ALA A 23 -0.61 20.76 4.07
N ALA A 24 0.65 20.39 3.81
CA ALA A 24 1.01 19.30 2.91
C ALA A 24 1.47 18.08 3.71
N GLU A 25 0.97 16.90 3.35
CA GLU A 25 1.21 15.66 4.06
C GLU A 25 1.25 14.49 3.07
N ILE A 26 2.15 13.54 3.30
CA ILE A 26 2.29 12.33 2.48
C ILE A 26 2.23 11.08 3.34
N THR A 27 1.61 10.04 2.82
CA THR A 27 1.62 8.71 3.43
C THR A 27 2.49 7.80 2.58
N ALA A 28 3.50 7.18 3.16
CA ALA A 28 4.37 6.21 2.51
C ALA A 28 4.63 5.05 3.49
N GLY A 29 4.55 3.80 3.01
CA GLY A 29 4.74 2.62 3.86
C GLY A 29 3.88 2.60 5.13
N GLY A 30 2.60 3.00 5.03
CA GLY A 30 1.68 3.09 6.18
C GLY A 30 1.92 4.26 7.13
N THR A 31 3.02 5.01 7.00
CA THR A 31 3.36 6.13 7.88
C THR A 31 3.02 7.47 7.24
N ARG A 32 2.42 8.38 8.02
CA ARG A 32 2.08 9.74 7.59
C ARG A 32 3.16 10.74 8.00
N VAL A 33 3.69 11.47 7.03
CA VAL A 33 4.73 12.48 7.20
C VAL A 33 4.16 13.85 6.88
N TRP A 34 4.35 14.80 7.78
CA TRP A 34 3.98 16.20 7.57
C TRP A 34 5.12 16.95 6.88
N LEU A 35 4.81 17.52 5.71
CA LEU A 35 5.77 18.19 4.82
C LEU A 35 5.84 19.70 5.09
N GLY A 36 4.87 20.25 5.81
CA GLY A 36 4.86 21.66 6.20
C GLY A 36 3.52 22.33 5.98
N THR A 37 3.50 23.65 6.19
CA THR A 37 2.36 24.52 5.95
C THR A 37 2.73 25.62 4.97
N PHE A 38 1.81 26.01 4.10
CA PHE A 38 2.04 26.94 2.99
C PHE A 38 0.90 27.94 2.88
N TYR A 39 1.17 29.09 2.25
CA TYR A 39 0.16 30.12 2.00
C TYR A 39 -0.80 29.73 0.89
N THR A 40 -0.31 29.03 -0.13
CA THR A 40 -1.10 28.64 -1.31
C THR A 40 -1.26 27.13 -1.39
N LYS A 41 -2.38 26.70 -1.94
CA LYS A 41 -2.66 25.27 -2.17
C LYS A 41 -1.70 24.68 -3.20
N GLU A 42 -1.26 25.49 -4.17
CA GLU A 42 -0.31 25.13 -5.21
C GLU A 42 1.07 24.88 -4.62
N ALA A 43 1.57 25.74 -3.73
CA ALA A 43 2.86 25.53 -3.07
C ALA A 43 2.85 24.25 -2.21
N ALA A 44 1.74 24.02 -1.48
CA ALA A 44 1.55 22.77 -0.73
C ALA A 44 1.54 21.53 -1.64
N ALA A 45 0.87 21.62 -2.80
CA ALA A 45 0.82 20.54 -3.78
C ALA A 45 2.19 20.28 -4.42
N ARG A 46 3.00 21.32 -4.68
CA ARG A 46 4.38 21.16 -5.19
C ARG A 46 5.27 20.48 -4.16
N ALA A 47 5.16 20.84 -2.88
CA ALA A 47 5.88 20.17 -1.80
C ALA A 47 5.49 18.69 -1.68
N TYR A 48 4.20 18.37 -1.88
CA TYR A 48 3.75 16.98 -1.97
C TYR A 48 4.39 16.24 -3.14
N ASP A 49 4.43 16.84 -4.33
CA ASP A 49 5.01 16.22 -5.52
C ASP A 49 6.52 15.98 -5.37
N VAL A 50 7.27 16.89 -4.73
CA VAL A 50 8.68 16.65 -4.38
C VAL A 50 8.84 15.41 -3.50
N ALA A 51 8.02 15.29 -2.46
CA ALA A 51 8.05 14.10 -1.61
C ALA A 51 7.61 12.85 -2.38
N ALA A 52 6.58 12.95 -3.23
CA ALA A 52 6.10 11.86 -4.07
C ALA A 52 7.19 11.35 -5.03
N TRP A 53 7.99 12.25 -5.60
CA TRP A 53 9.17 11.90 -6.39
C TRP A 53 10.23 11.14 -5.57
N ARG A 54 10.51 11.60 -4.34
CA ARG A 54 11.46 10.89 -3.45
C ARG A 54 10.98 9.49 -3.06
N PHE A 55 9.67 9.29 -2.92
CA PHE A 55 9.06 7.99 -2.65
C PHE A 55 8.74 7.17 -3.91
N GLY A 56 9.24 7.57 -5.09
CA GLY A 56 9.04 6.80 -6.33
C GLY A 56 7.59 6.68 -6.81
N ARG A 57 6.69 7.59 -6.41
CA ARG A 57 5.28 7.52 -6.81
C ARG A 57 5.12 7.71 -8.33
N PRO A 58 4.14 7.05 -8.97
CA PRO A 58 3.93 7.22 -10.40
C PRO A 58 3.37 8.62 -10.73
N ARG A 59 3.76 9.16 -11.88
CA ARG A 59 3.43 10.54 -12.30
C ARG A 59 1.94 10.84 -12.39
N HIS A 60 1.11 9.84 -12.71
CA HIS A 60 -0.35 10.01 -12.79
C HIS A 60 -1.01 10.17 -11.41
N GLU A 61 -0.30 9.84 -10.33
CA GLU A 61 -0.73 10.09 -8.95
C GLU A 61 -0.22 11.43 -8.39
N MET A 62 0.57 12.19 -9.17
CA MET A 62 1.06 13.51 -8.77
C MET A 62 0.05 14.62 -9.09
N ASN A 63 0.20 15.77 -8.44
CA ASN A 63 -0.64 16.93 -8.71
C ASN A 63 -0.26 17.65 -10.01
N PHE A 64 1.04 17.72 -10.31
CA PHE A 64 1.62 18.41 -11.47
C PHE A 64 2.38 17.42 -12.37
N PRO A 65 1.69 16.73 -13.29
CA PRO A 65 2.32 15.76 -14.18
C PRO A 65 3.30 16.39 -15.18
N GLU A 66 3.29 17.72 -15.33
CA GLU A 66 4.21 18.48 -16.20
C GLU A 66 5.66 18.38 -15.74
N VAL A 67 5.89 18.27 -14.43
CA VAL A 67 7.22 18.17 -13.84
C VAL A 67 7.82 16.81 -14.18
N ARG A 68 9.01 16.82 -14.80
CA ARG A 68 9.65 15.60 -15.32
C ARG A 68 10.79 15.08 -14.47
N SER A 69 11.25 15.87 -13.50
CA SER A 69 12.39 15.51 -12.64
C SER A 69 12.22 16.00 -11.21
N LEU A 70 12.86 15.30 -10.27
CA LEU A 70 12.91 15.71 -8.86
C LEU A 70 13.59 17.07 -8.69
N THR A 71 14.63 17.37 -9.47
CA THR A 71 15.35 18.65 -9.43
C THR A 71 14.46 19.81 -9.85
N GLU A 72 13.69 19.63 -10.92
CA GLU A 72 12.67 20.60 -11.36
C GLU A 72 11.59 20.77 -10.29
N ALA A 73 11.08 19.67 -9.72
CA ALA A 73 10.10 19.72 -8.63
C ALA A 73 10.63 20.53 -7.42
N GLN A 74 11.88 20.30 -7.01
CA GLN A 74 12.53 21.00 -5.91
C GLN A 74 12.71 22.48 -6.21
N SER A 75 13.11 22.84 -7.43
CA SER A 75 13.28 24.24 -7.83
C SER A 75 11.97 25.04 -7.80
N LEU A 76 10.85 24.36 -8.06
CA LEU A 76 9.52 24.95 -8.05
C LEU A 76 8.87 24.93 -6.66
N SER A 77 9.45 24.19 -5.71
CA SER A 77 8.95 24.10 -4.35
C SER A 77 9.29 25.34 -3.56
N THR A 78 8.31 25.86 -2.82
CA THR A 78 8.52 26.99 -1.90
C THR A 78 8.89 26.47 -0.52
N GLU A 79 9.55 27.28 0.30
CA GLU A 79 9.79 26.95 1.70
C GLU A 79 8.48 26.89 2.52
N PRO A 80 8.40 25.95 3.47
CA PRO A 80 7.25 25.85 4.36
C PRO A 80 7.27 26.98 5.39
N LEU A 81 6.07 27.45 5.71
CA LEU A 81 5.79 28.32 6.84
C LEU A 81 5.87 27.54 8.12
N LEU A 82 6.92 27.79 8.89
CA LEU A 82 7.11 27.23 10.21
C LEU A 82 6.74 28.30 11.24
N ARG A 83 5.46 28.35 11.63
CA ARG A 83 4.92 29.40 12.50
C ARG A 83 5.38 29.28 13.95
N SER A 84 5.86 28.10 14.33
CA SER A 84 6.33 27.82 15.69
C SER A 84 7.58 26.94 15.68
N GLN A 85 8.33 27.00 16.78
CA GLN A 85 9.46 26.07 17.00
C GLN A 85 9.00 24.61 17.01
N GLY A 86 7.79 24.32 17.48
CA GLY A 86 7.18 22.98 17.44
C GLY A 86 6.94 22.49 16.01
N GLU A 87 6.46 23.37 15.14
CA GLU A 87 6.34 23.11 13.70
C GLU A 87 7.72 22.88 13.06
N ALA A 88 8.72 23.71 13.35
CA ALA A 88 10.07 23.50 12.84
C ALA A 88 10.70 22.16 13.28
N ARG A 89 10.42 21.70 14.51
CA ARG A 89 10.85 20.38 15.00
C ARG A 89 10.17 19.26 14.25
N ARG A 90 8.85 19.34 14.05
CA ARG A 90 8.08 18.33 13.31
C ARG A 90 8.49 18.25 11.85
N TYR A 91 8.72 19.40 11.21
CA TYR A 91 9.24 19.47 9.84
C TYR A 91 10.60 18.77 9.73
N ARG A 92 11.55 19.08 10.62
CA ARG A 92 12.85 18.40 10.65
C ARG A 92 12.75 16.90 10.90
N ALA A 93 11.88 16.47 11.82
CA ALA A 93 11.63 15.05 12.07
C ALA A 93 11.00 14.35 10.86
N GLY A 94 10.11 15.04 10.13
CA GLY A 94 9.53 14.57 8.89
C GLY A 94 10.57 14.42 7.78
N GLN A 95 11.42 15.44 7.57
CA GLN A 95 12.51 15.40 6.60
C GLN A 95 13.47 14.24 6.87
N ARG A 96 13.90 14.07 8.13
CA ARG A 96 14.75 12.92 8.51
C ARG A 96 14.14 11.58 8.13
N ARG A 97 12.82 11.41 8.26
CA ARG A 97 12.15 10.16 7.87
C ARG A 97 12.14 9.94 6.35
N ILE A 98 11.93 11.01 5.59
CA ILE A 98 12.02 10.96 4.12
C ILE A 98 13.46 10.58 3.73
N ASP A 99 14.45 11.20 4.35
CA ASP A 99 15.86 10.90 4.06
C ASP A 99 16.25 9.49 4.53
N THR A 100 15.71 9.00 5.66
CA THR A 100 15.93 7.61 6.12
C THR A 100 15.33 6.61 5.15
N THR A 101 14.13 6.86 4.62
CA THR A 101 13.51 5.96 3.64
C THR A 101 14.24 5.96 2.30
N GLU A 102 14.72 7.13 1.85
CA GLU A 102 15.56 7.25 0.65
C GLU A 102 16.91 6.52 0.83
N ALA A 103 17.54 6.65 2.00
CA ALA A 103 18.77 5.92 2.34
C ALA A 103 18.54 4.41 2.50
N ASP A 104 17.42 4.00 3.10
CA ASP A 104 17.03 2.61 3.28
C ASP A 104 16.74 1.95 1.92
N GLU A 105 16.04 2.64 1.02
CA GLU A 105 15.78 2.15 -0.33
C GLU A 105 17.07 2.03 -1.15
N GLN A 106 18.00 2.99 -1.02
CA GLN A 106 19.32 2.91 -1.64
C GLN A 106 20.16 1.76 -1.07
N PHE A 107 20.13 1.57 0.25
CA PHE A 107 20.80 0.47 0.93
C PHE A 107 20.22 -0.87 0.48
N MET A 108 18.91 -1.01 0.44
CA MET A 108 18.23 -2.22 -0.04
C MET A 108 18.45 -2.45 -1.54
N ALA A 109 18.59 -1.41 -2.36
CA ALA A 109 18.92 -1.53 -3.78
C ALA A 109 20.36 -1.98 -4.01
N GLN A 110 21.30 -1.49 -3.21
CA GLN A 110 22.68 -1.97 -3.21
C GLN A 110 22.75 -3.42 -2.72
N TRP A 111 22.11 -3.72 -1.59
CA TRP A 111 22.03 -5.07 -1.06
C TRP A 111 21.42 -6.06 -2.06
N ARG A 112 20.34 -5.68 -2.77
CA ARG A 112 19.74 -6.49 -3.85
C ARG A 112 20.71 -6.76 -5.00
N ARG A 113 21.57 -5.79 -5.37
CA ARG A 113 22.60 -5.99 -6.41
C ARG A 113 23.70 -6.94 -5.94
N ASP A 114 24.10 -6.82 -4.69
CA ASP A 114 25.18 -7.60 -4.11
C ASP A 114 24.73 -9.03 -3.72
N HIS A 115 23.43 -9.22 -3.44
CA HIS A 115 22.84 -10.48 -2.95
C HIS A 115 21.66 -10.96 -3.84
N PRO A 116 21.86 -11.18 -5.15
CA PRO A 116 20.78 -11.59 -6.05
C PRO A 116 20.17 -12.95 -5.67
N GLY A 117 20.96 -13.87 -5.11
CA GLY A 117 20.50 -15.20 -4.69
C GLY A 117 19.50 -15.16 -3.53
N ASP A 118 19.68 -14.26 -2.57
CA ASP A 118 18.77 -14.12 -1.42
C ASP A 118 17.45 -13.47 -1.83
N VAL A 119 17.48 -12.56 -2.80
CA VAL A 119 16.28 -11.97 -3.40
C VAL A 119 15.46 -13.03 -4.13
N GLU A 120 16.10 -13.89 -4.91
CA GLU A 120 15.44 -15.01 -5.59
C GLU A 120 14.89 -16.04 -4.60
N ALA A 121 15.63 -16.35 -3.54
CA ALA A 121 15.17 -17.25 -2.48
C ALA A 121 13.95 -16.70 -1.75
N THR A 122 13.94 -15.39 -1.45
CA THR A 122 12.78 -14.71 -0.82
C THR A 122 11.57 -14.74 -1.75
N ARG A 123 11.77 -14.46 -3.05
CA ARG A 123 10.70 -14.55 -4.07
C ARG A 123 10.17 -15.98 -4.22
N ALA A 124 11.04 -16.99 -4.23
CA ALA A 124 10.66 -18.39 -4.31
C ALA A 124 9.85 -18.83 -3.09
N PHE A 125 10.29 -18.46 -1.89
CA PHE A 125 9.59 -18.71 -0.63
C PHE A 125 8.17 -18.13 -0.65
N TRP A 126 8.01 -16.86 -1.05
CA TRP A 126 6.69 -16.24 -1.12
C TRP A 126 5.82 -16.82 -2.23
N LYS A 127 6.41 -17.19 -3.37
CA LYS A 127 5.70 -17.87 -4.46
C LYS A 127 5.18 -19.23 -4.00
N GLU A 128 5.98 -20.01 -3.28
CA GLU A 128 5.59 -21.30 -2.69
C GLU A 128 4.48 -21.13 -1.65
N LYS A 129 4.59 -20.12 -0.78
CA LYS A 129 3.55 -19.79 0.20
C LYS A 129 2.23 -19.40 -0.49
N GLN A 130 2.31 -18.68 -1.62
CA GLN A 130 1.15 -18.32 -2.46
C GLN A 130 0.55 -19.53 -3.18
N THR A 131 1.36 -20.44 -3.74
CA THR A 131 0.85 -21.68 -4.38
C THR A 131 0.20 -22.58 -3.35
N TYR A 132 0.80 -22.78 -2.19
CA TYR A 132 0.19 -23.52 -1.08
C TYR A 132 -1.18 -22.94 -0.68
N ARG A 133 -1.28 -21.60 -0.54
CA ARG A 133 -2.56 -20.93 -0.27
C ARG A 133 -3.58 -21.16 -1.40
N ARG A 134 -3.16 -21.08 -2.67
CA ARG A 134 -4.03 -21.31 -3.83
C ARG A 134 -4.51 -22.77 -3.90
N GLU A 135 -3.62 -23.73 -3.70
CA GLU A 135 -3.93 -25.17 -3.71
C GLU A 135 -4.86 -25.55 -2.57
N ARG A 136 -4.59 -25.04 -1.36
CA ARG A 136 -5.48 -25.23 -0.20
C ARG A 136 -6.87 -24.65 -0.47
N ARG A 137 -6.98 -23.47 -1.07
CA ARG A 137 -8.25 -22.84 -1.47
C ARG A 137 -8.93 -23.62 -2.61
N ALA A 138 -8.18 -24.13 -3.58
CA ALA A 138 -8.70 -24.92 -4.69
C ALA A 138 -9.26 -26.26 -4.21
N GLY A 139 -8.54 -26.96 -3.33
CA GLY A 139 -9.02 -28.20 -2.71
C GLY A 139 -10.30 -27.98 -1.90
N LYS A 140 -10.40 -26.88 -1.14
CA LYS A 140 -11.65 -26.50 -0.46
C LYS A 140 -12.79 -26.22 -1.44
N ARG A 141 -12.54 -25.49 -2.54
CA ARG A 141 -13.55 -25.20 -3.59
C ARG A 141 -14.02 -26.47 -4.31
N GLN A 142 -13.11 -27.39 -4.60
CA GLN A 142 -13.43 -28.68 -5.21
C GLN A 142 -14.35 -29.51 -4.31
N ARG A 143 -13.98 -29.68 -3.03
CA ARG A 143 -14.82 -30.39 -2.05
C ARG A 143 -16.20 -29.77 -1.91
N LYS A 144 -16.28 -28.43 -1.87
CA LYS A 144 -17.57 -27.72 -1.84
C LYS A 144 -18.38 -27.96 -3.11
N ALA A 145 -17.75 -27.87 -4.29
CA ALA A 145 -18.42 -28.09 -5.57
C ALA A 145 -18.89 -29.54 -5.74
N GLU A 146 -18.13 -30.53 -5.25
CA GLU A 146 -18.53 -31.94 -5.23
C GLU A 146 -19.75 -32.16 -4.33
N VAL A 147 -19.74 -31.60 -3.12
CA VAL A 147 -20.89 -31.64 -2.20
C VAL A 147 -22.11 -30.98 -2.84
N GLU A 148 -21.95 -29.81 -3.45
CA GLU A 148 -23.04 -29.06 -4.10
C GLU A 148 -23.58 -29.79 -5.35
N ALA A 149 -22.71 -30.45 -6.13
CA ALA A 149 -23.10 -31.25 -7.28
C ALA A 149 -23.84 -32.53 -6.89
N GLU A 150 -23.42 -33.22 -5.82
CA GLU A 150 -24.17 -34.37 -5.29
C GLU A 150 -25.50 -33.94 -4.65
N TYR A 151 -25.53 -32.79 -3.96
CA TYR A 151 -26.78 -32.22 -3.43
C TYR A 151 -27.77 -31.91 -4.55
N ALA A 152 -27.29 -31.38 -5.69
CA ALA A 152 -28.10 -31.09 -6.86
C ALA A 152 -28.68 -32.35 -7.55
N LYS A 153 -28.10 -33.54 -7.33
CA LYS A 153 -28.61 -34.81 -7.87
C LYS A 153 -29.83 -35.35 -7.11
N GLY A 154 -30.12 -34.86 -5.90
CA GLY A 154 -31.29 -35.28 -5.12
C GLY A 154 -31.33 -36.79 -4.88
N GLU A 155 -32.42 -37.45 -5.24
CA GLU A 155 -32.61 -38.91 -5.10
C GLU A 155 -31.69 -39.76 -6.00
N ALA A 156 -31.06 -39.15 -7.01
CA ALA A 156 -30.04 -39.78 -7.84
C ALA A 156 -28.61 -39.58 -7.31
N SER A 157 -28.46 -39.01 -6.11
CA SER A 157 -27.17 -38.88 -5.43
C SER A 157 -26.56 -40.24 -5.17
N THR A 158 -25.24 -40.32 -5.34
CA THR A 158 -24.50 -41.57 -5.09
C THR A 158 -24.04 -41.70 -3.63
N TRP A 159 -24.28 -40.66 -2.83
CA TRP A 159 -23.86 -40.58 -1.43
C TRP A 159 -25.03 -40.88 -0.51
N GLY A 160 -24.80 -41.73 0.49
CA GLY A 160 -25.81 -42.05 1.50
C GLY A 160 -26.11 -40.87 2.43
N GLU A 161 -27.27 -40.91 3.08
CA GLU A 161 -27.76 -39.85 3.99
C GLU A 161 -26.83 -39.61 5.20
N ASN A 162 -26.04 -40.61 5.59
CA ASN A 162 -25.11 -40.55 6.73
C ASN A 162 -23.61 -40.53 6.30
N ASP A 163 -23.33 -40.09 5.07
CA ASP A 163 -21.96 -40.01 4.54
C ASP A 163 -21.20 -38.80 5.13
N GLU A 164 -20.02 -39.04 5.71
CA GLU A 164 -19.18 -38.02 6.34
C GLU A 164 -18.74 -36.92 5.35
N ARG A 165 -18.76 -37.20 4.04
CA ARG A 165 -18.41 -36.21 3.00
C ARG A 165 -19.40 -35.05 2.92
N TRP A 166 -20.64 -35.22 3.41
CA TRP A 166 -21.58 -34.10 3.56
C TRP A 166 -21.06 -33.01 4.52
N SER A 167 -20.25 -33.39 5.52
CA SER A 167 -19.70 -32.47 6.51
C SER A 167 -18.59 -31.54 5.99
N TRP A 168 -18.08 -31.79 4.77
CA TRP A 168 -17.06 -30.93 4.15
C TRP A 168 -17.58 -29.52 3.83
N ASN A 169 -18.90 -29.28 3.87
CA ASN A 169 -19.49 -27.94 3.76
C ASN A 169 -19.41 -27.11 5.06
N LEU A 170 -19.37 -27.75 6.24
CA LEU A 170 -19.49 -27.12 7.57
C LEU A 170 -18.15 -26.59 8.09
N THR A 171 -17.02 -27.11 7.61
CA THR A 171 -15.67 -26.59 7.90
C THR A 171 -15.24 -25.44 6.99
N THR A 172 -16.15 -24.97 6.12
CA THR A 172 -15.90 -23.90 5.13
C THR A 172 -16.55 -22.55 5.53
N THR A 173 -17.20 -22.46 6.68
CA THR A 173 -17.87 -21.24 7.13
C THR A 173 -16.91 -20.22 7.74
N ALA A 174 -16.37 -19.34 6.88
CA ALA A 174 -16.06 -17.91 7.04
C ALA A 174 -15.30 -17.34 8.28
N SER A 175 -15.20 -18.00 9.43
CA SER A 175 -14.61 -17.42 10.65
C SER A 175 -13.09 -17.59 10.77
N GLU A 176 -12.48 -18.51 10.00
CA GLU A 176 -11.01 -18.72 9.98
C GLU A 176 -10.31 -18.05 8.78
N ASP A 177 -11.05 -17.39 7.88
CA ASP A 177 -10.54 -16.82 6.62
C ASP A 177 -10.39 -15.29 6.65
N THR A 178 -10.49 -14.64 7.82
CA THR A 178 -10.00 -13.26 7.99
C THR A 178 -8.48 -13.28 8.02
N PRO A 179 -7.79 -12.70 7.00
CA PRO A 179 -6.36 -12.45 7.12
C PRO A 179 -6.18 -11.46 8.27
N SER A 180 -5.30 -11.77 9.24
CA SER A 180 -4.81 -10.73 10.13
C SER A 180 -4.14 -9.65 9.27
N GLU A 181 -4.53 -8.39 9.48
CA GLU A 181 -4.07 -7.22 8.69
C GLU A 181 -2.53 -7.04 8.70
N ASP A 182 -1.82 -7.78 9.56
CA ASP A 182 -0.37 -7.78 9.70
C ASP A 182 0.38 -8.72 8.71
N GLU A 183 -0.31 -9.51 7.87
CA GLU A 183 0.33 -10.51 6.99
C GLU A 183 0.44 -10.14 5.50
N ASP A 184 -0.07 -8.98 5.08
CA ASP A 184 -0.17 -8.55 3.66
C ASP A 184 0.95 -7.58 3.22
N PHE A 185 2.19 -7.79 3.67
CA PHE A 185 3.34 -7.06 3.11
C PHE A 185 3.87 -7.76 1.86
N ASP A 186 3.25 -7.46 0.71
CA ASP A 186 3.70 -7.87 -0.61
C ASP A 186 4.96 -7.08 -1.02
N PHE A 187 6.13 -7.71 -0.95
CA PHE A 187 7.40 -7.15 -1.42
C PHE A 187 7.57 -7.43 -2.93
N SER A 188 6.61 -6.98 -3.73
CA SER A 188 6.69 -7.00 -5.19
C SER A 188 7.07 -5.61 -5.68
N ASP A 189 8.37 -5.42 -5.95
CA ASP A 189 8.90 -4.40 -6.88
C ASP A 189 9.87 -5.08 -7.87
#